data_AF-A0A1Y3BIS8-F1
#
_entry.id   AF-A0A1Y3BIS8-F1
#
_cell.length_a   1.000
_cell.length_b   1.000
_cell.length_c   1.000
_cell.angle_alpha   90.00
_cell.angle_beta   90.00
_cell.angle_gamma   90.00
#
_symmetry.space_group_name_H-M   'P 1'
#
loop_
_entity.id
_entity.type
_entity.pdbx_description
1 polymer ?
#
loop_
_entity_poly.entity_id
_entity_poly.type
_entity_poly.pdbx_seq_one_letter_code
_entity_poly.pdbx_strand_id
1 'polypeptide(L)' 'MKIESLSYTTKDLVFDWEQSDPLVVEEHIELPQHDLINKDIDYCTTDYSSGTFACVQVVFTIKRRI' A
#
# COMPACT_ATOMS: atom_id res chain seq x y z
N MET A 1 0.45 4.60 1.83
CA MET A 1 1.16 4.69 0.55
C MET A 1 0.29 4.02 -0.51
N LYS A 2 0.14 4.60 -1.71
CA LYS A 2 -0.65 4.01 -2.81
C LYS A 2 0.23 3.86 -4.04
N ILE A 3 0.05 2.76 -4.77
CA ILE A 3 0.72 2.47 -6.03
C ILE A 3 -0.39 2.14 -7.03
N GLU A 4 -0.50 2.95 -8.08
CA GLU A 4 -1.59 2.87 -9.06
C GLU A 4 -1.04 2.91 -10.49
N SER A 5 -1.69 2.19 -11.39
CA SER A 5 -1.45 2.30 -12.83
C SER A 5 -2.06 3.59 -13.37
N LEU A 6 -1.23 4.45 -13.98
CA LEU A 6 -1.70 5.72 -14.54
C LEU A 6 -2.30 5.56 -15.96
N SER A 7 -1.80 4.61 -16.74
CA SER A 7 -2.06 4.56 -18.20
C SER A 7 -2.60 3.23 -18.70
N TYR A 8 -2.59 2.18 -17.88
CA TYR A 8 -3.11 0.86 -18.23
C TYR A 8 -4.31 0.52 -17.35
N THR A 9 -5.38 0.07 -17.98
CA THR A 9 -6.57 -0.39 -17.27
C THR A 9 -6.37 -1.78 -16.69
N THR A 10 -7.26 -2.22 -15.81
CA THR A 10 -7.24 -3.59 -15.24
C THR A 10 -7.35 -4.72 -16.27
N LYS A 11 -7.71 -4.40 -17.52
CA LYS A 11 -7.71 -5.36 -18.63
C LYS A 11 -6.32 -5.70 -19.14
N ASP A 12 -5.38 -4.76 -19.02
CA ASP A 12 -4.03 -4.86 -19.56
C ASP A 12 -3.01 -5.13 -18.44
N LEU A 13 -3.28 -4.61 -17.24
CA LEU A 13 -2.36 -4.67 -16.10
C LEU A 13 -3.13 -4.81 -14.78
N VAL A 14 -2.77 -5.83 -13.99
CA VAL A 14 -3.29 -6.06 -12.65
C VAL A 14 -2.15 -5.98 -11.64
N PHE A 15 -2.40 -5.31 -10.52
CA PHE A 15 -1.49 -5.30 -9.37
C PHE A 15 -2.01 -6.26 -8.32
N ASP A 16 -1.11 -7.08 -7.80
CA ASP A 16 -1.44 -8.08 -6.80
C ASP A 16 -0.35 -8.15 -5.73
N TRP A 17 -0.74 -8.49 -4.50
CA TRP A 17 0.18 -8.67 -3.39
C TRP A 17 0.76 -10.08 -3.40
N GLU A 18 2.04 -10.21 -3.08
CA GLU A 18 2.65 -11.52 -2.87
C GLU A 18 2.00 -12.25 -1.69
N GLN A 19 1.81 -13.57 -1.79
CA GLN A 19 1.03 -14.31 -0.80
C GLN A 19 1.80 -14.55 0.51
N SER A 20 3.12 -14.67 0.44
CA SER A 20 3.93 -15.08 1.59
C SER A 20 4.34 -13.91 2.49
N ASP A 21 4.84 -12.83 1.90
CA ASP A 21 5.36 -11.68 2.66
C ASP A 21 5.35 -10.40 1.79
N PRO A 22 4.17 -9.82 1.54
CA PRO A 22 4.01 -8.68 0.63
C PRO A 22 4.58 -7.37 1.20
N LEU A 23 4.85 -7.32 2.51
CA LEU A 23 5.31 -6.13 3.20
C LEU A 23 6.22 -6.48 4.37
N VAL A 24 7.52 -6.36 4.16
CA VAL A 24 8.54 -6.53 5.21
C VAL A 24 8.81 -5.19 5.88
N VAL A 25 8.88 -5.22 7.21
CA VAL A 25 9.38 -4.09 8.01
C VAL A 25 10.48 -4.66 8.89
N GLU A 26 11.60 -3.94 8.98
CA GLU A 26 12.74 -4.35 9.80
C GLU A 26 12.36 -4.30 11.29
N GLU A 27 12.77 -5.32 12.06
CA GLU A 27 12.34 -5.54 13.45
C GLU A 27 12.81 -4.46 14.44
N HIS A 28 13.98 -3.88 14.18
CA HIS A 28 14.65 -2.84 14.96
C HIS A 28 14.45 -1.44 14.37
N ILE A 29 13.44 -1.24 13.52
CA ILE A 29 13.18 0.07 12.95
C ILE A 29 12.79 1.06 14.06
N GLU A 30 13.61 2.09 14.27
CA GLU A 30 13.34 3.16 15.21
C GLU A 30 13.05 4.47 14.49
N LEU A 31 11.92 5.10 14.84
CA LEU A 31 11.57 6.43 14.37
C LEU A 31 11.81 7.46 15.49
N PRO A 32 12.41 8.64 15.22
CA PRO A 32 12.84 9.57 16.26
C PRO A 32 11.74 10.10 17.21
N GLN A 33 10.51 10.22 16.73
CA GLN A 33 9.38 10.85 17.46
C GLN A 33 8.11 10.00 17.43
N HIS A 34 8.17 8.82 16.82
CA HIS A 34 6.99 8.05 16.50
C HIS A 34 7.22 6.56 16.72
N ASP A 35 6.13 5.81 16.86
CA ASP A 35 6.13 4.35 16.88
C ASP A 35 5.28 3.83 15.72
N LEU A 36 5.81 2.89 14.95
CA LEU A 36 4.99 2.14 14.02
C LEU A 36 4.18 1.10 14.81
N ILE A 37 2.87 1.30 14.94
CA ILE A 37 1.99 0.43 15.72
C ILE A 37 1.45 -0.71 14.87
N ASN A 38 1.17 -0.44 13.59
CA ASN A 38 0.60 -1.42 12.69
C ASN A 38 1.03 -1.17 11.25
N LYS A 39 1.11 -2.25 10.48
CA LYS A 39 1.31 -2.25 9.03
C LYS A 39 0.26 -3.16 8.42
N ASP A 40 -0.34 -2.72 7.32
CA ASP A 40 -1.35 -3.49 6.60
C ASP A 40 -1.24 -3.24 5.09
N ILE A 41 -1.77 -4.18 4.31
CA ILE A 41 -1.85 -4.09 2.86
C ILE A 41 -3.31 -4.19 2.42
N ASP A 42 -3.64 -3.52 1.33
CA ASP A 42 -5.01 -3.51 0.81
C ASP A 42 -5.03 -3.22 -0.70
N TYR A 43 -6.17 -3.47 -1.34
CA TYR A 43 -6.42 -3.12 -2.74
C TYR A 43 -7.23 -1.82 -2.79
N CYS A 44 -6.86 -0.94 -3.72
CA CYS A 44 -7.47 0.38 -3.87
C CYS A 44 -7.91 0.66 -5.31
N THR A 45 -8.12 -0.39 -6.11
CA THR A 45 -8.55 -0.28 -7.51
C THR A 45 -9.71 0.70 -7.62
N THR A 46 -9.55 1.70 -8.48
CA THR A 46 -10.46 2.84 -8.58
C THR A 46 -11.04 2.94 -9.98
N ASP A 47 -12.33 3.25 -10.04
CA ASP A 47 -13.07 3.53 -11.26
C ASP A 47 -13.05 5.03 -11.55
N TYR A 48 -12.44 5.41 -12.66
CA TYR A 48 -12.47 6.75 -13.21
C TYR A 48 -13.35 6.78 -14.48
N SER A 49 -13.72 7.99 -14.93
CA SER A 49 -14.48 8.14 -16.17
C SER A 49 -13.74 7.61 -17.40
N SER A 50 -12.41 7.56 -17.36
CA SER A 50 -11.53 7.01 -18.40
C SER A 50 -11.34 5.49 -18.32
N GLY A 51 -11.78 4.82 -17.25
CA GLY A 51 -11.64 3.38 -17.06
C GLY A 51 -11.34 2.98 -15.60
N THR A 52 -11.16 1.68 -15.39
CA THR A 52 -10.78 1.09 -14.09
C THR A 52 -9.28 0.84 -14.05
N PHE A 53 -8.61 1.31 -13.01
CA PHE A 53 -7.14 1.27 -12.91
C PHE A 53 -6.70 0.50 -11.66
N ALA A 54 -5.75 -0.42 -11.86
CA ALA A 54 -5.23 -1.27 -10.80
C ALA A 54 -4.49 -0.43 -9.75
N CYS A 55 -4.79 -0.67 -8.47
CA CYS A 55 -4.17 0.03 -7.35
C CYS A 55 -4.01 -0.91 -6.16
N VAL A 56 -2.83 -0.85 -5.53
CA VAL A 56 -2.54 -1.49 -4.24
C VAL A 56 -2.02 -0.44 -3.26
N GLN A 57 -2.29 -0.62 -1.97
CA GLN A 57 -1.89 0.32 -0.95
C GLN A 57 -1.34 -0.34 0.30
N VAL A 58 -0.43 0.38 0.95
CA VAL A 58 0.10 0.04 2.27
C VAL A 58 -0.43 1.06 3.27
N VAL A 59 -0.96 0.58 4.38
CA VAL A 59 -1.46 1.39 5.48
C VAL A 59 -0.53 1.24 6.68
N PHE A 60 0.08 2.34 7.10
CA PHE A 60 0.90 2.40 8.31
C PHE A 60 0.15 3.17 9.39
N THR A 61 -0.03 2.55 10.56
CA THR A 61 -0.55 3.25 11.74
C THR A 61 0.63 3.68 12.61
N ILE A 62 0.79 4.99 12.77
CA ILE A 62 1.94 5.58 13.45
C ILE A 62 1.45 6.35 14.68
N LYS A 63 2.00 6.04 15.86
CA LYS A 63 1.77 6.79 17.10
C LYS A 63 2.81 7.89 17.23
N ARG A 64 2.43 9.06 17.72
CA ARG A 64 3.38 10.06 18.21
C ARG A 64 3.80 9.73 19.66
N ARG A 65 5.09 9.79 19.96
CA ARG A 65 5.63 9.73 21.33
C ARG A 65 5.32 11.04 22.06
N ILE A 66 4.99 10.98 23.35
CA ILE A 66 4.72 12.16 24.19
C ILE A 66 5.91 12.36 25.12
#